data_AF-A0A450S5R2-F1
#
_entry.id   AF-A0A450S5R2-F1
#
_cell.length_a   1.000
_cell.length_b   1.000
_cell.length_c   1.000
_cell.angle_alpha   90.00
_cell.angle_beta   90.00
_cell.angle_gamma   90.00
#
_symmetry.space_group_name_H-M   'P 1'
#
loop_
_entity.id
_entity.type
_entity.pdbx_description
1 polymer ?
#
loop_
_entity_poly.entity_id
_entity_poly.type
_entity_poly.pdbx_seq_one_letter_code
_entity_poly.pdbx_strand_id
1 'polypeptide(L)' 'MFEYDQDIVQVLLEEDEQFQELYEYHGKLKEKVRDVENGVRPLDALSLGILKKEKLLAKDKMAGMIDRYRRDNPAALSP' A
#
# COMPACT_ATOMS: atom_id res chain seq x y z
N MET A 1 -3.89 2.12 10.10
CA MET A 1 -4.08 2.04 8.64
C MET A 1 -4.99 3.21 8.25
N PHE A 2 -5.21 3.50 6.97
CA PHE A 2 -6.06 4.62 6.52
C PHE A 2 -7.53 4.40 6.93
N GLU A 3 -7.87 4.62 8.19
CA GLU A 3 -9.23 4.45 8.70
C GLU A 3 -10.17 5.56 8.24
N TYR A 4 -9.62 6.71 7.81
CA TYR A 4 -10.39 7.86 7.32
C TYR A 4 -10.48 7.93 5.79
N ASP A 5 -9.71 7.12 5.07
CA ASP A 5 -9.67 7.17 3.60
C ASP A 5 -10.17 5.85 2.99
N GLN A 6 -10.92 5.03 3.74
CA GLN A 6 -11.42 3.75 3.23
C GLN A 6 -12.28 3.93 1.97
N ASP A 7 -13.13 4.96 1.92
CA ASP A 7 -13.93 5.27 0.74
C ASP A 7 -13.05 5.65 -0.46
N ILE A 8 -12.04 6.50 -0.25
CA ILE A 8 -11.11 6.91 -1.33
C ILE A 8 -10.28 5.72 -1.80
N VAL A 9 -9.83 4.87 -0.87
CA VAL A 9 -9.11 3.64 -1.18
C VAL A 9 -9.98 2.69 -1.98
N GLN A 10 -11.26 2.52 -1.62
CA GLN A 10 -12.20 1.67 -2.34
C GLN A 10 -12.41 2.19 -3.77
N VAL A 11 -12.61 3.50 -3.93
CA VAL A 11 -12.77 4.12 -5.26
C VAL A 11 -11.50 4.01 -6.08
N LEU A 12 -10.33 4.28 -5.51
CA LEU A 12 -9.06 4.09 -6.20
C LEU A 12 -8.80 2.63 -6.56
N LEU A 13 -9.24 1.67 -5.74
CA LEU A 13 -9.16 0.24 -6.08
C LEU A 13 -10.06 -0.14 -7.28
N GLU A 14 -11.16 0.58 -7.49
CA GLU A 14 -12.09 0.33 -8.60
C GLU A 14 -11.75 1.15 -9.87
N GLU A 15 -11.27 2.39 -9.71
CA GLU A 15 -11.00 3.33 -10.80
C GLU A 15 -9.54 3.34 -11.26
N ASP A 16 -8.58 2.97 -10.40
CA ASP A 16 -7.15 3.06 -10.67
C ASP A 16 -6.45 1.68 -10.55
N GLU A 17 -6.22 1.06 -11.71
CA GLU A 17 -5.51 -0.23 -11.81
C GLU A 17 -4.10 -0.17 -11.20
N GLN A 18 -3.39 0.96 -11.30
CA GLN A 18 -2.07 1.09 -10.68
C GLN A 18 -2.16 1.07 -9.16
N PHE A 19 -3.19 1.70 -8.59
CA PHE A 19 -3.44 1.66 -7.15
C PHE A 19 -3.79 0.25 -6.69
N GLN A 20 -4.62 -0.47 -7.45
CA GLN A 20 -4.95 -1.88 -7.19
C GLN A 20 -3.69 -2.76 -7.17
N GLU A 21 -2.85 -2.67 -8.19
CA GLU A 21 -1.59 -3.42 -8.24
C GLU A 21 -0.68 -3.08 -7.05
N LEU A 22 -0.56 -1.80 -6.69
CA LEU A 22 0.21 -1.33 -5.53
C LEU A 22 -0.32 -1.90 -4.22
N TYR A 23 -1.64 -1.93 -4.04
CA TYR A 23 -2.29 -2.44 -2.85
C TYR A 23 -2.05 -3.94 -2.68
N GLU A 24 -2.25 -4.71 -3.76
CA GLU A 24 -1.94 -6.14 -3.78
C GLU A 24 -0.45 -6.39 -3.53
N TYR A 25 0.43 -5.63 -4.18
CA TYR A 25 1.87 -5.74 -4.02
C TYR A 25 2.30 -5.48 -2.58
N HIS A 26 1.76 -4.43 -1.95
CA HIS A 26 2.00 -4.14 -0.53
C HIS A 26 1.53 -5.29 0.38
N GLY A 27 0.38 -5.90 0.07
CA GLY A 27 -0.13 -7.09 0.77
C GLY A 27 0.84 -8.27 0.68
N LYS A 28 1.26 -8.61 -0.55
CA LYS A 28 2.24 -9.67 -0.85
C LYS A 28 3.58 -9.41 -0.14
N LEU A 29 4.05 -8.17 -0.13
CA LEU A 29 5.28 -7.78 0.58
C LEU A 29 5.15 -8.00 2.10
N LYS A 30 4.03 -7.61 2.70
CA LYS A 30 3.78 -7.79 4.13
C LYS A 30 3.75 -9.28 4.51
N GLU A 31 3.09 -10.10 3.70
CA GLU A 31 3.07 -11.56 3.88
C GLU A 31 4.48 -12.14 3.75
N LYS A 32 5.22 -11.76 2.72
CA LYS A 32 6.60 -12.24 2.50
C LYS A 32 7.54 -11.82 3.63
N VAL A 33 7.43 -10.60 4.13
CA VAL A 33 8.17 -10.14 5.32
C VAL A 33 7.81 -11.00 6.53
N ARG A 34 6.52 -11.29 6.74
CA ARG A 34 6.05 -12.11 7.86
C ARG A 34 6.53 -13.55 7.76
N ASP A 35 6.50 -14.16 6.58
CA ASP A 35 7.05 -15.51 6.33
C ASP A 35 8.52 -15.59 6.72
N VAL A 36 9.30 -14.58 6.34
CA VAL A 36 10.73 -14.51 6.64
C VAL A 36 10.99 -14.28 8.12
N GLU A 37 10.25 -13.35 8.75
CA GLU A 37 10.35 -13.10 10.19
C GLU A 37 9.93 -14.31 11.04
N ASN A 38 8.97 -15.10 10.54
CA ASN A 38 8.56 -16.36 11.15
C ASN A 38 9.53 -17.52 10.87
N GLY A 39 10.57 -17.32 10.07
CA GLY A 39 11.52 -18.36 9.69
C GLY A 39 10.96 -19.39 8.69
N VAL A 40 9.82 -19.12 8.06
CA VAL A 40 9.20 -20.00 7.04
C VAL A 40 10.04 -20.02 5.77
N ARG A 41 10.67 -18.89 5.42
CA ARG A 41 11.61 -18.81 4.30
C ARG A 41 12.97 -18.32 4.78
N PRO A 42 14.07 -19.00 4.42
CA PRO A 42 15.40 -18.44 4.57
C PRO A 42 15.54 -17.31 3.55
N LEU A 43 15.49 -16.06 4.02
CA LEU A 43 15.75 -14.88 3.22
C LEU A 43 16.87 -14.09 3.89
N ASP A 44 17.79 -13.60 3.09
CA ASP A 44 18.92 -12.84 3.59
C ASP A 44 18.45 -11.52 4.25
N ALA A 45 19.14 -11.10 5.32
CA ALA A 45 18.80 -9.88 6.05
C ALA A 45 18.80 -8.64 5.14
N LEU A 46 19.66 -8.64 4.10
CA LEU A 46 19.68 -7.60 3.08
C LEU A 46 18.38 -7.57 2.29
N SER A 47 17.89 -8.73 1.83
CA SER A 47 16.64 -8.86 1.09
C SER A 47 15.43 -8.48 1.96
N LEU A 48 15.43 -8.83 3.25
CA LEU A 48 14.40 -8.39 4.19
C LEU A 48 14.37 -6.86 4.33
N GLY A 49 15.55 -6.22 4.38
CA GLY A 49 15.69 -4.77 4.38
C GLY A 49 15.13 -4.12 3.11
N ILE A 50 15.36 -4.74 1.95
CA ILE A 50 14.79 -4.30 0.67
C ILE A 50 13.26 -4.41 0.69
N LEU A 51 12.70 -5.55 1.13
CA LEU A 51 11.24 -5.73 1.22
C LEU A 51 10.58 -4.69 2.14
N LYS A 52 11.21 -4.37 3.28
CA LYS A 52 10.71 -3.34 4.19
C LYS A 52 10.73 -1.95 3.54
N LYS A 53 11.78 -1.62 2.78
CA LYS A 53 11.85 -0.37 2.01
C LYS A 53 10.81 -0.32 0.90
N GLU A 54 10.63 -1.40 0.15
CA GLU A 54 9.61 -1.45 -0.91
C GLU A 54 8.20 -1.32 -0.34
N LYS A 55 7.93 -1.94 0.81
CA LYS A 55 6.65 -1.78 1.51
C LYS A 55 6.42 -0.32 1.91
N LEU A 56 7.46 0.37 2.38
CA LEU A 56 7.40 1.79 2.71
C LEU A 56 7.13 2.63 1.46
N LEU A 57 7.85 2.38 0.37
CA LEU A 57 7.66 3.07 -0.92
C LEU A 57 6.26 2.83 -1.50
N ALA A 58 5.74 1.62 -1.42
CA ALA A 58 4.38 1.29 -1.86
C ALA A 58 3.35 2.07 -1.05
N LYS A 59 3.53 2.13 0.28
CA LYS A 59 2.68 2.94 1.15
C LYS A 59 2.75 4.42 0.81
N ASP A 60 3.95 4.97 0.60
CA ASP A 60 4.13 6.39 0.28
C ASP A 60 3.51 6.73 -1.09
N LYS A 61 3.63 5.83 -2.08
CA LYS A 61 2.94 5.98 -3.37
C LYS A 61 1.42 5.97 -3.21
N MET A 62 0.87 5.00 -2.47
CA MET A 62 -0.57 4.94 -2.19
C MET A 62 -1.04 6.21 -1.48
N ALA A 63 -0.30 6.71 -0.49
CA ALA A 63 -0.60 7.97 0.20
C ALA A 63 -0.63 9.16 -0.77
N GLY A 64 0.36 9.26 -1.68
CA GLY A 64 0.39 10.31 -2.69
C GLY A 64 -0.76 10.24 -3.68
N MET A 65 -1.20 9.04 -4.07
CA MET A 65 -2.36 8.84 -4.94
C MET A 65 -3.66 9.24 -4.24
N ILE A 66 -3.83 8.87 -2.96
CA ILE A 66 -4.97 9.30 -2.13
C ILE A 66 -5.00 10.82 -1.98
N ASP A 67 -3.87 11.45 -1.64
CA ASP A 67 -3.78 12.91 -1.51
C ASP A 67 -4.08 13.64 -2.82
N ARG A 68 -3.65 13.07 -3.95
CA ARG A 68 -3.95 13.59 -5.28
C ARG A 68 -5.44 13.49 -5.58
N TYR A 69 -6.02 12.30 -5.38
CA TYR A 69 -7.44 12.07 -5.57
C TYR A 69 -8.29 13.01 -4.70
N ARG A 70 -7.92 13.16 -3.43
CA ARG A 70 -8.58 14.07 -2.48
C ARG A 70 -8.53 15.53 -2.94
N ARG A 71 -7.42 15.95 -3.53
CA ARG A 71 -7.26 17.31 -4.08
C ARG A 71 -8.10 17.52 -5.33
N ASP A 72 -8.13 16.52 -6.20
CA ASP A 72 -8.84 16.58 -7.47
C ASP A 72 -10.37 16.38 -7.28
N ASN A 73 -10.77 15.68 -6.22
CA ASN A 73 -12.16 15.41 -5.83
C ASN A 73 -12.49 15.97 -4.42
N PRO A 74 -12.65 17.29 -4.28
CA PRO A 74 -12.99 17.92 -3.00
C PRO A 74 -14.41 17.57 -2.50
N ALA A 75 -15.28 17.02 -3.36
CA ALA A 75 -16.63 16.59 -3.00
C ALA A 75 -16.66 15.29 -2.17
N ALA A 76 -15.64 14.43 -2.30
CA ALA A 76 -15.49 13.20 -1.52
C ALA A 76 -15.16 13.45 -0.03
N LEU A 77 -14.95 14.71 0.35
CA LEU A 77 -14.69 15.16 1.73
C LEU A 77 -15.94 15.61 2.49
N SER A 78 -17.14 15.43 1.94
CA SER A 78 -18.35 15.78 2.70
C SER A 78 -18.62 14.73 3.79
N PRO A 79 -18.73 15.15 5.06
CA PRO A 79 -19.00 14.27 6.20
C PRO A 79 -20.41 13.68 6.20
#